data_AF-A0A3C1YZB8-F1
#
_entry.id   AF-A0A3C1YZB8-F1
#
_cell.length_a   1.000
_cell.length_b   1.000
_cell.length_c   1.000
_cell.angle_alpha   90.00
_cell.angle_beta   90.00
_cell.angle_gamma   90.00
#
_symmetry.space_group_name_H-M   'P 1'
#
loop_
_entity.id
_entity.type
_entity.pdbx_description
1 polymer ?
#
loop_
_entity_poly.entity_id
_entity_poly.type
_entity_poly.pdbx_seq_one_letter_code
_entity_poly.pdbx_strand_id
1 'polypeptide(L)' 'MILTSNQGFGACGEVFDDRALATAILDRVLHHAMTINIRGHSYRLKEKLKAGLVRVEEASTTA' A
#
# COMPACT_ATOMS: atom_id res chain seq x y z
N MET A 1 5.73 8.07 15.57
CA MET A 1 4.73 8.40 14.51
C MET A 1 4.30 7.10 13.86
N ILE A 2 3.01 6.92 13.54
CA ILE A 2 2.50 5.76 12.80
C ILE A 2 1.93 6.28 11.50
N LEU A 3 2.39 5.72 10.37
CA LEU A 3 1.94 6.07 9.03
C LEU A 3 1.39 4.81 8.35
N THR A 4 0.31 4.98 7.59
CA THR A 4 -0.26 3.93 6.74
C THR A 4 -0.31 4.43 5.31
N SER A 5 0.16 3.62 4.36
CA SER A 5 0.11 3.92 2.94
C SER A 5 -0.45 2.71 2.19
N ASN A 6 -1.25 2.96 1.16
CA ASN A 6 -1.71 1.93 0.22
C ASN A 6 -0.73 1.75 -0.96
N GLN A 7 0.29 2.58 -1.07
CA GLN A 7 1.31 2.54 -2.12
C GLN A 7 2.70 2.30 -1.53
N GLY A 8 3.51 1.53 -2.24
CA GLY A 8 4.90 1.27 -1.88
C GLY A 8 5.81 2.48 -2.14
N PHE A 9 6.98 2.48 -1.51
CA PHE A 9 7.94 3.58 -1.58
C PHE A 9 8.36 3.99 -3.00
N GLY A 10 8.43 3.04 -3.94
CA GLY A 10 8.76 3.32 -5.33
C GLY A 10 7.71 4.17 -6.07
N ALA A 11 6.43 4.02 -5.72
CA ALA A 11 5.34 4.78 -6.31
C ALA A 11 5.13 6.15 -5.61
N CYS A 12 5.76 6.39 -4.45
CA CYS A 12 5.62 7.67 -3.75
C CYS A 12 6.14 8.86 -4.59
N GLY A 13 7.07 8.66 -5.52
CA GLY A 13 7.51 9.72 -6.42
C GLY A 13 6.39 10.29 -7.28
N GLU A 14 5.41 9.48 -7.68
CA GLU A 14 4.25 9.92 -8.48
C GLU A 14 3.21 10.66 -7.63
N VAL A 15 3.15 10.35 -6.33
CA VAL A 15 2.21 10.98 -5.39
C VAL A 15 2.60 12.42 -5.08
N PHE A 16 3.90 12.67 -4.97
CA PHE A 16 4.43 13.98 -4.56
C PHE A 16 4.77 14.90 -5.74
N ASP A 17 4.55 14.47 -6.99
CA ASP A 17 4.86 15.16 -8.26
C ASP A 17 6.37 15.48 -8.47
N ASP A 18 7.13 15.58 -7.38
CA ASP A 18 8.57 15.73 -7.31
C ASP A 18 9.21 14.53 -6.61
N ARG A 19 9.96 13.76 -7.39
CA ARG A 19 10.69 12.57 -6.92
C ARG A 19 11.80 12.92 -5.93
N ALA A 20 12.45 14.07 -6.05
CA ALA A 20 13.52 14.49 -5.15
C ALA A 20 12.95 14.83 -3.77
N LEU A 21 11.84 15.57 -3.74
CA LEU A 21 11.12 15.87 -2.50
C LEU A 21 10.58 14.60 -1.83
N ALA A 22 9.96 13.70 -2.60
CA ALA A 22 9.46 12.41 -2.10
C ALA A 22 10.59 11.65 -1.39
N THR A 23 11.76 11.57 -2.02
CA THR A 23 12.92 10.85 -1.49
C THR A 23 13.44 11.49 -0.21
N ALA A 24 13.52 12.83 -0.15
CA ALA A 24 13.99 13.54 1.04
C ALA A 24 13.04 13.38 2.25
N ILE A 25 11.73 13.30 2.01
CA ILE A 25 10.74 13.03 3.07
C ILE A 25 10.84 11.57 3.52
N LEU A 26 10.89 10.62 2.57
CA LEU A 26 11.00 9.20 2.87
C LEU A 26 12.28 8.91 3.66
N ASP A 27 13.41 9.51 3.30
CA ASP A 27 14.67 9.36 4.03
C ASP A 27 14.52 9.69 5.51
N ARG A 28 13.91 10.85 5.83
CA ARG A 28 13.66 11.28 7.21
C ARG A 28 12.70 10.35 7.97
N VAL A 29 11.64 9.89 7.31
CA VAL A 29 10.62 9.02 7.94
C VAL A 29 11.17 7.61 8.14
N LEU A 30 11.91 7.08 7.18
CA LEU A 30 12.43 5.71 7.21
C LEU A 30 13.68 5.56 8.07
N HIS A 31 14.40 6.65 8.36
CA HIS A 31 15.60 6.63 9.20
C HIS A 31 15.38 5.98 10.58
N HIS A 32 14.17 6.13 11.15
CA HIS A 32 13.80 5.54 12.45
C HIS A 32 12.45 4.80 12.41
N ALA A 33 12.01 4.33 11.24
CA ALA A 33 10.76 3.58 11.11
C ALA A 33 10.99 2.08 10.99
N MET A 34 10.04 1.32 11.54
CA MET A 34 9.86 -0.10 11.24
C MET A 34 8.81 -0.23 10.14
N THR A 35 9.18 -0.84 9.01
CA THR A 35 8.24 -1.04 7.88
C THR A 35 7.51 -2.38 8.03
N ILE A 36 6.18 -2.34 7.95
CA ILE A 36 5.34 -3.55 7.93
C ILE A 36 4.58 -3.57 6.61
N ASN A 37 4.88 -4.55 5.76
CA ASN A 37 4.18 -4.73 4.48
C ASN A 37 2.94 -5.60 4.70
N ILE A 38 1.76 -5.02 4.49
CA ILE A 38 0.48 -5.69 4.69
C ILE A 38 0.00 -6.23 3.36
N ARG A 39 -0.17 -7.56 3.29
CA ARG A 39 -0.74 -8.28 2.14
C ARG A 39 -2.00 -9.02 2.57
N GLY A 40 -2.95 -9.14 1.66
CA GLY A 40 -4.20 -9.88 1.89
C GLY A 40 -5.39 -9.16 1.28
N HIS A 41 -6.53 -9.85 1.27
CA HIS A 41 -7.77 -9.29 0.74
C HIS A 41 -8.32 -8.19 1.63
N SER A 42 -9.05 -7.25 1.02
CA SER A 42 -9.69 -6.16 1.74
C SER A 42 -10.66 -6.72 2.78
N TYR A 43 -10.44 -6.37 4.04
CA TYR A 43 -11.34 -6.75 5.14
C TYR A 43 -12.77 -6.25 4.90
N ARG A 44 -12.94 -5.09 4.24
CA ARG A 44 -14.25 -4.53 3.89
C ARG A 44 -15.06 -5.43 2.96
N LEU A 45 -14.37 -6.25 2.15
CA LEU A 45 -15.00 -7.20 1.25
C LEU A 45 -15.39 -8.51 1.94
N LYS A 46 -14.91 -8.77 3.17
CA LYS A 46 -15.16 -10.02 3.90
C LYS A 46 -16.65 -10.32 4.07
N GLU A 47 -17.46 -9.31 4.39
CA GLU A 47 -18.92 -9.47 4.54
C GLU A 47 -19.63 -9.62 3.19
N LYS A 48 -19.11 -8.97 2.13
CA LYS A 48 -19.65 -9.10 0.77
C LYS A 48 -19.31 -10.46 0.14
N LEU A 49 -18.16 -11.02 0.50
CA LEU A 49 -17.73 -12.38 0.14
C LEU A 49 -18.61 -13.44 0.82
N LYS A 50 -18.89 -13.29 2.11
CA LYS A 50 -19.84 -14.17 2.83
C LYS A 50 -21.25 -14.12 2.25
N ALA A 51 -21.68 -12.95 1.81
CA ALA A 51 -22.98 -12.75 1.15
C ALA A 51 -23.00 -13.24 -0.31
N GLY A 52 -21.90 -13.80 -0.84
CA GLY A 52 -21.80 -14.31 -2.21
C GLY A 52 -21.82 -13.23 -3.30
N LEU A 53 -21.69 -11.95 -2.93
CA LEU A 53 -21.83 -10.80 -3.84
C LEU A 53 -20.54 -10.48 -4.60
N VAL A 54 -19.40 -11.02 -4.17
CA VAL A 54 -18.09 -10.77 -4.78
C VAL A 54 -17.38 -12.11 -4.96
N ARG A 55 -16.99 -12.46 -6.19
CA ARG A 55 -16.02 -13.52 -6.44
C ARG A 55 -14.63 -12.94 -6.15
N VAL A 56 -13.81 -13.66 -5.39
CA VAL A 56 -12.37 -13.36 -5.34
C VAL A 56 -11.83 -13.67 -6.73
N GLU A 57 -11.74 -12.66 -7.59
CA GLU A 57 -10.80 -12.78 -8.70
C GLU A 57 -9.41 -12.74 -8.07
N GLU A 58 -8.74 -13.88 -8.08
CA GLU A 58 -7.30 -13.93 -7.95
C GLU A 58 -6.74 -13.10 -9.09
N ALA A 59 -6.49 -11.81 -8.81
CA ALA A 59 -5.77 -10.93 -9.69
C ALA A 59 -4.39 -11.57 -9.91
N SER A 60 -4.29 -12.17 -11.08
CA SER A 60 -3.15 -12.87 -11.65
C SER A 60 -1.82 -12.20 -11.28
N THR A 61 -0.92 -13.01 -10.75
CA THR A 61 0.51 -12.98 -11.08
C THR A 61 0.73 -12.41 -12.47
N THR A 62 1.32 -11.22 -12.60
CA THR A 62 2.09 -10.84 -13.78
C THR A 62 3.14 -9.81 -13.41
N ALA A 63 4.39 -10.27 -13.49
CA ALA A 63 5.67 -9.55 -13.70
C ALA A 63 6.10 -8.46 -12.70
#